data_AF-A0A849YC41-F1
#
_entry.id   AF-A0A849YC41-F1
#
_cell.length_a   1.000
_cell.length_b   1.000
_cell.length_c   1.000
_cell.angle_alpha   90.00
_cell.angle_beta   90.00
_cell.angle_gamma   90.00
#
_symmetry.space_group_name_H-M   'P 1'
#
loop_
_entity.id
_entity.type
_entity.pdbx_description
1 polymer ?
#
loop_
_entity_poly.entity_id
_entity_poly.type
_entity_poly.pdbx_seq_one_letter_code
_entity_poly.pdbx_strand_id
1 'polypeptide(L)'
;MHLEVLLTHQPIPYPPRAWGNDPGAGALAEFYGVVRETEELRPIRALRYEAYADMAVAEIRRILGELEKAHPCRRALVLHRLGEVPVGEAAIHVRVEAAHRAEAFALLQGFMDRLKREVPIWKVAAIPRE
;
A
#
# COMPACT_ATOMS: atom_id res chain seq x y z
N MET A 1 5.38 -2.55 16.67
CA MET A 1 4.32 -3.00 15.73
C MET A 1 4.80 -4.23 14.97
N HIS A 2 3.95 -5.24 14.76
CA HIS A 2 4.24 -6.32 13.81
C HIS A 2 4.09 -5.79 12.38
N LEU A 3 5.16 -5.82 11.59
CA LEU A 3 5.21 -5.22 10.26
C LEU A 3 5.55 -6.26 9.19
N GLU A 4 4.70 -6.36 8.17
CA GLU A 4 4.92 -7.20 6.99
C GLU A 4 4.92 -6.32 5.74
N VAL A 5 5.95 -6.47 4.90
CA VAL A 5 6.11 -5.71 3.65
C VAL A 5 6.41 -6.70 2.54
N LEU A 6 5.58 -6.70 1.49
CA LEU A 6 5.70 -7.60 0.37
C LEU A 6 5.59 -6.84 -0.95
N LEU A 7 6.61 -7.00 -1.80
CA LEU A 7 6.55 -6.64 -3.20
C LEU A 7 6.27 -7.91 -4.00
N THR A 8 5.24 -7.90 -4.83
CA THR A 8 4.78 -9.09 -5.57
C THR A 8 4.50 -8.78 -7.02
N HIS A 9 4.61 -9.78 -7.89
CA HIS A 9 4.12 -9.69 -9.28
C HIS A 9 2.73 -10.33 -9.45
N GLN A 10 2.16 -10.88 -8.38
CA GLN A 10 0.84 -11.48 -8.38
C GLN A 10 -0.24 -10.44 -8.05
N PRO A 11 -1.50 -10.67 -8.49
CA PRO A 11 -2.63 -9.85 -8.08
C PRO A 11 -2.75 -9.73 -6.56
N ILE A 12 -3.10 -8.54 -6.09
CA ILE A 12 -3.39 -8.31 -4.67
C ILE A 12 -4.78 -8.91 -4.39
N PRO A 13 -4.90 -9.83 -3.42
CA PRO A 13 -6.17 -10.49 -3.15
C PRO A 13 -7.21 -9.53 -2.59
N TYR A 14 -8.45 -9.69 -3.03
CA TYR A 14 -9.63 -9.05 -2.48
C TYR A 14 -10.73 -10.12 -2.29
N PRO A 15 -11.14 -10.46 -1.06
CA PRO A 15 -10.73 -9.85 0.21
C PRO A 15 -9.26 -10.13 0.58
N PRO A 16 -8.66 -9.30 1.46
CA PRO A 16 -7.25 -9.38 1.80
C PRO A 16 -6.94 -10.62 2.66
N ARG A 17 -5.63 -10.92 2.80
CA ARG A 17 -5.18 -11.93 3.75
C ARG A 17 -5.64 -11.55 5.16
N ALA A 18 -6.48 -12.39 5.76
CA ALA A 18 -6.89 -12.22 7.14
C ALA A 18 -5.70 -12.53 8.06
N TRP A 19 -5.21 -11.51 8.73
CA TRP A 19 -4.54 -11.73 9.99
C TRP A 19 -5.63 -11.99 11.02
N GLY A 20 -5.57 -13.14 11.71
CA GLY A 20 -6.57 -13.49 12.73
C GLY A 20 -6.79 -12.37 13.76
N ASN A 21 -7.90 -12.46 14.50
CA ASN A 21 -8.30 -11.44 15.48
C ASN A 21 -7.18 -11.17 16.50
N ASP A 22 -6.86 -9.90 16.71
CA ASP A 22 -6.01 -9.43 17.80
C ASP A 22 -6.91 -8.81 18.88
N PRO A 23 -7.03 -9.41 20.09
CA PRO A 23 -7.87 -8.88 21.17
C PRO A 23 -7.50 -7.46 21.61
N GLY A 24 -6.29 -6.98 21.31
CA GLY A 24 -5.86 -5.61 21.60
C GLY A 24 -6.15 -4.62 20.48
N ALA A 25 -6.64 -5.06 19.31
CA ALA A 25 -6.97 -4.19 18.19
C ALA A 25 -8.46 -3.83 18.20
N GLY A 26 -8.77 -2.60 18.60
CA GLY A 26 -10.14 -2.05 18.52
C GLY A 26 -10.46 -1.39 17.18
N ALA A 27 -9.47 -1.28 16.28
CA ALA A 27 -9.65 -0.71 14.95
C ALA A 27 -8.79 -1.40 13.89
N LEU A 28 -9.37 -1.50 12.69
CA LEU A 28 -8.75 -1.95 11.46
C LEU A 28 -9.03 -0.89 10.38
N ALA A 29 -7.97 -0.36 9.76
CA ALA A 29 -8.06 0.54 8.62
C ALA A 29 -7.35 -0.09 7.42
N GLU A 30 -8.00 -0.06 6.26
CA GLU A 30 -7.46 -0.62 5.02
C GLU A 30 -7.57 0.39 3.87
N PHE A 31 -6.55 0.37 3.01
CA PHE A 31 -6.49 1.20 1.81
C PHE A 31 -6.06 0.36 0.62
N TYR A 32 -6.76 0.56 -0.51
CA TYR A 32 -6.42 -0.04 -1.79
C TYR A 32 -6.19 1.07 -2.81
N GLY A 33 -4.98 1.14 -3.35
CA GLY A 33 -4.69 2.01 -4.48
C GLY A 33 -5.09 1.32 -5.77
N VAL A 34 -6.33 1.54 -6.21
CA VAL A 34 -6.89 0.94 -7.44
C VAL A 34 -6.50 1.76 -8.67
N VAL A 35 -6.09 1.07 -9.73
CA VAL A 35 -5.79 1.70 -11.02
C VAL A 35 -7.08 2.21 -11.65
N ARG A 36 -7.14 3.51 -11.93
CA ARG A 36 -8.28 4.17 -12.58
C ARG A 36 -8.17 4.04 -14.09
N GLU A 37 -9.29 4.20 -14.79
CA GLU A 37 -9.35 4.16 -16.27
C GLU A 37 -8.63 5.33 -16.97
N THR A 38 -8.25 6.37 -16.23
CA THR A 38 -7.52 7.53 -16.76
C THR A 38 -6.29 7.90 -15.93
N GLU A 39 -5.23 8.33 -16.64
CA GLU A 39 -4.05 9.01 -16.10
C GLU A 39 -3.83 10.29 -16.91
N GLU A 40 -3.63 11.43 -16.25
CA GLU A 40 -3.49 12.74 -16.92
C GLU A 40 -4.59 13.03 -17.96
N LEU A 41 -5.84 12.67 -17.63
CA LEU A 41 -7.03 12.81 -18.49
C LEU A 41 -7.01 11.96 -19.77
N ARG A 42 -6.09 11.00 -19.91
CA ARG A 42 -6.04 10.07 -21.05
C ARG A 42 -6.47 8.67 -20.62
N PRO A 43 -7.25 7.95 -21.45
CA PRO A 43 -7.58 6.55 -21.19
C PRO A 43 -6.32 5.69 -21.10
N ILE A 44 -6.28 4.82 -20.10
CA ILE A 44 -5.24 3.82 -19.92
C ILE A 44 -5.90 2.44 -19.76
N ARG A 45 -5.18 1.39 -20.14
CA ARG A 45 -5.64 0.00 -19.89
C ARG A 45 -5.01 -0.58 -18.61
N ALA A 46 -3.86 -0.03 -18.19
CA ALA A 46 -3.12 -0.47 -17.01
C ALA A 46 -2.09 0.58 -16.57
N LEU A 47 -1.55 0.41 -15.36
CA LEU A 47 -0.29 1.01 -14.92
C LEU A 47 0.77 -0.08 -14.78
N ARG A 48 1.99 0.17 -15.25
CA ARG A 48 3.16 -0.69 -15.02
C ARG A 48 4.00 -0.12 -13.89
N TYR A 49 4.29 -0.92 -12.87
CA TYR A 49 5.08 -0.53 -11.70
C TYR A 49 6.45 -1.22 -11.68
N GLU A 50 7.48 -0.44 -11.38
CA GLU A 50 8.86 -0.91 -11.22
C GLU A 50 9.44 -0.36 -9.92
N ALA A 51 10.34 -1.09 -9.30
CA ALA A 51 10.90 -0.72 -8.00
C ALA A 51 12.34 -1.18 -7.84
N TYR A 52 13.14 -0.38 -7.14
CA TYR A 52 14.37 -0.91 -6.53
C TYR A 52 13.98 -1.64 -5.25
N ALA A 53 13.70 -2.95 -5.37
CA ALA A 53 12.99 -3.73 -4.37
C ALA A 53 13.55 -3.61 -2.94
N ASP A 54 14.85 -3.85 -2.75
CA ASP A 54 15.47 -3.82 -1.42
C ASP A 54 15.39 -2.43 -0.78
N MET A 55 15.65 -1.39 -1.56
CA MET A 55 15.55 0.00 -1.10
C MET A 55 14.10 0.39 -0.80
N ALA A 56 13.15 -0.01 -1.64
CA ALA A 56 11.74 0.25 -1.42
C ALA A 56 11.24 -0.39 -0.12
N VAL A 57 11.61 -1.66 0.15
CA VAL A 57 11.27 -2.34 1.40
C VAL A 57 11.92 -1.65 2.60
N ALA A 58 13.19 -1.24 2.49
CA ALA A 58 13.89 -0.52 3.57
C ALA A 58 13.20 0.82 3.88
N GLU A 59 12.86 1.62 2.87
CA GLU A 59 12.19 2.91 3.04
C GLU A 59 10.78 2.76 3.61
N ILE A 60 10.00 1.78 3.14
CA ILE A 60 8.67 1.49 3.71
C ILE A 60 8.77 1.19 5.21
N ARG A 61 9.73 0.34 5.61
CA ARG A 61 9.96 0.00 7.02
C ARG A 61 10.40 1.22 7.82
N ARG A 62 11.28 2.05 7.28
CA ARG A 62 11.75 3.29 7.91
C ARG A 62 10.58 4.25 8.16
N ILE A 63 9.79 4.53 7.14
CA ILE A 63 8.63 5.44 7.22
C ILE A 63 7.64 4.95 8.28
N LEU A 64 7.28 3.67 8.26
CA LEU A 64 6.32 3.10 9.22
C LEU A 64 6.88 3.09 10.65
N GLY A 65 8.15 2.78 10.84
CA GLY A 65 8.80 2.84 12.15
C GLY A 65 8.92 4.27 12.71
N GLU A 66 9.03 5.28 11.86
CA GLU A 66 8.98 6.68 12.28
C GLU A 66 7.56 7.12 12.64
N LEU A 67 6.57 6.78 11.82
CA LEU A 67 5.16 7.13 12.07
C LEU A 67 4.61 6.43 13.33
N GLU A 68 5.01 5.18 13.58
CA GLU A 68 4.59 4.41 14.76
C GLU A 68 4.92 5.14 16.08
N LYS A 69 6.02 5.91 16.12
CA LYS A 69 6.41 6.68 17.32
C LYS A 69 5.37 7.73 17.70
N ALA A 70 4.70 8.33 16.72
CA ALA A 70 3.66 9.33 16.93
C ALA A 70 2.25 8.70 16.96
N HIS A 71 2.06 7.58 16.26
CA HIS A 71 0.78 6.91 16.07
C HIS A 71 0.94 5.40 16.37
N PRO A 72 1.02 5.01 17.66
CA PRO A 72 1.32 3.63 18.03
C PRO A 72 0.24 2.67 17.53
N CYS A 73 0.65 1.73 16.69
CA CYS A 73 -0.21 0.70 16.11
C CYS A 73 0.31 -0.71 16.45
N ARG A 74 -0.57 -1.70 16.32
CA ARG A 74 -0.27 -3.09 16.69
C ARG A 74 0.32 -3.86 15.52
N ARG A 75 -0.31 -3.76 14.35
CA ARG A 75 0.12 -4.47 13.13
C ARG A 75 -0.01 -3.56 11.90
N ALA A 76 0.91 -3.69 10.94
CA ALA A 76 0.80 -3.05 9.63
C ALA A 76 1.29 -3.96 8.50
N LEU A 77 0.54 -4.01 7.42
CA LEU A 77 0.82 -4.79 6.22
C LEU A 77 0.90 -3.84 5.03
N VAL A 78 1.92 -4.00 4.20
CA VAL A 78 2.04 -3.30 2.92
C VAL A 78 2.29 -4.33 1.83
N LEU A 79 1.31 -4.51 0.93
CA LEU A 79 1.47 -5.27 -0.31
C LEU A 79 1.52 -4.28 -1.46
N HIS A 80 2.58 -4.31 -2.25
CA HIS A 80 2.66 -3.56 -3.49
C HIS A 80 2.87 -4.50 -4.67
N ARG A 81 2.04 -4.35 -5.70
CA ARG A 81 2.17 -5.08 -6.95
C ARG A 81 3.12 -4.38 -7.90
N LEU A 82 4.04 -5.15 -8.47
CA LEU A 82 4.97 -4.76 -9.52
C LEU A 82 4.53 -5.36 -10.85
N GLY A 83 5.09 -4.86 -11.94
CA GLY A 83 4.68 -5.23 -13.29
C GLY A 83 3.37 -4.55 -13.69
N GLU A 84 2.63 -5.17 -14.62
CA GLU A 84 1.40 -4.60 -15.15
C GLU A 84 0.20 -4.83 -14.21
N VAL A 85 -0.50 -3.74 -13.90
CA VAL A 85 -1.71 -3.71 -13.06
C VAL A 85 -2.87 -3.12 -13.88
N PRO A 86 -3.82 -3.95 -14.33
CA PRO A 86 -4.98 -3.51 -15.10
C PRO A 86 -5.85 -2.48 -14.38
N VAL A 87 -6.59 -1.69 -15.15
CA VAL A 87 -7.67 -0.84 -14.63
C VAL A 87 -8.64 -1.66 -13.78
N GLY A 88 -9.04 -1.11 -12.64
CA GLY A 88 -9.93 -1.77 -11.67
C GLY A 88 -9.21 -2.69 -10.68
N GLU A 89 -7.93 -2.99 -10.88
CA GLU A 89 -7.14 -3.80 -9.95
C GLU A 89 -6.30 -2.95 -8.99
N ALA A 90 -6.00 -3.49 -7.81
CA ALA A 90 -5.19 -2.81 -6.80
C ALA A 90 -3.69 -2.94 -7.11
N ALA A 91 -3.01 -1.78 -7.15
CA ALA A 91 -1.56 -1.69 -7.22
C ALA A 91 -0.91 -1.76 -5.83
N ILE A 92 -1.62 -1.33 -4.79
CA ILE A 92 -1.16 -1.39 -3.40
C ILE A 92 -2.33 -1.69 -2.48
N HIS A 93 -2.08 -2.51 -1.45
CA HIS A 93 -2.94 -2.70 -0.29
C HIS A 93 -2.16 -2.41 0.97
N VAL A 94 -2.73 -1.56 1.82
CA VAL A 94 -2.20 -1.23 3.13
C VAL A 94 -3.24 -1.57 4.16
N ARG A 95 -2.85 -2.29 5.22
CA ARG A 95 -3.70 -2.64 6.34
C ARG A 95 -3.01 -2.24 7.63
N VAL A 96 -3.73 -1.56 8.51
CA VAL A 96 -3.23 -1.09 9.81
C VAL A 96 -4.22 -1.46 10.89
N GLU A 97 -3.73 -2.04 11.97
CA GLU A 97 -4.52 -2.36 13.16
C GLU A 97 -3.97 -1.66 14.39
N ALA A 98 -4.87 -1.07 15.16
CA ALA A 98 -4.54 -0.27 16.34
C ALA A 98 -5.57 -0.47 17.46
N ALA A 99 -5.23 0.00 18.66
CA ALA A 99 -6.15 -0.03 19.80
C ALA A 99 -7.39 0.84 19.53
N HIS A 100 -7.21 2.01 18.89
CA HIS A 100 -8.29 2.90 18.51
C HIS A 100 -8.14 3.39 17.07
N ARG A 101 -9.24 3.90 16.51
CA ARG A 101 -9.33 4.29 15.10
C ARG A 101 -8.44 5.47 14.73
N ALA A 102 -8.17 6.37 15.68
CA ALA A 102 -7.44 7.60 15.41
C ALA A 102 -6.00 7.30 14.97
N GLU A 103 -5.33 6.39 15.66
CA GLU A 103 -3.97 5.96 15.36
C GLU A 103 -3.92 5.18 14.05
N ALA A 104 -4.89 4.28 13.82
CA ALA A 104 -4.96 3.51 12.57
C ALA A 104 -5.09 4.42 11.34
N PHE A 105 -5.99 5.41 11.38
CA PHE A 105 -6.16 6.36 10.28
C PHE A 105 -4.94 7.27 10.11
N ALA A 106 -4.39 7.80 11.21
CA ALA A 106 -3.24 8.70 11.16
C ALA A 106 -2.00 8.02 10.57
N LEU A 107 -1.69 6.79 11.01
CA LEU A 107 -0.56 6.03 10.49
C LEU A 107 -0.75 5.67 9.02
N LEU A 108 -1.94 5.19 8.63
CA LEU A 108 -2.22 4.82 7.24
C LEU A 108 -2.11 6.03 6.30
N GLN A 109 -2.74 7.15 6.65
CA GLN A 109 -2.70 8.36 5.83
C GLN A 109 -1.28 8.92 5.72
N GLY A 110 -0.59 9.06 6.87
CA GLY A 110 0.80 9.52 6.90
C GLY A 110 1.74 8.62 6.10
N PHE A 111 1.52 7.31 6.13
CA PHE A 111 2.29 6.36 5.33
C PHE A 111 2.07 6.58 3.84
N MET A 112 0.81 6.69 3.39
CA MET A 112 0.50 6.89 1.97
C MET A 112 1.05 8.19 1.42
N ASP A 113 1.04 9.27 2.22
CA ASP A 113 1.60 10.56 1.83
C ASP A 113 3.12 10.51 1.65
N ARG A 114 3.81 9.78 2.54
CA ARG A 114 5.26 9.62 2.50
C ARG A 114 5.72 8.63 1.45
N LEU A 115 5.00 7.50 1.29
CA LEU A 115 5.31 6.48 0.29
C LEU A 115 5.43 7.09 -1.12
N LYS A 116 4.48 7.95 -1.50
CA LYS A 116 4.45 8.60 -2.82
C LYS A 116 5.64 9.55 -3.07
N ARG A 117 6.32 10.02 -2.03
CA ARG A 117 7.41 10.99 -2.12
C ARG A 117 8.79 10.36 -1.93
N GLU A 118 8.88 9.37 -1.05
CA GLU A 118 10.15 8.88 -0.51
C GLU A 118 10.52 7.48 -1.01
N VAL A 119 9.54 6.66 -1.42
CA VAL A 119 9.81 5.25 -1.78
C VAL A 119 10.10 5.13 -3.27
N PRO A 120 11.21 4.48 -3.69
CA PRO A 120 11.62 4.34 -5.09
C PRO A 120 10.77 3.28 -5.84
N ILE A 121 9.50 3.62 -6.08
CA ILE A 121 8.55 2.88 -6.90
C ILE A 121 8.03 3.83 -7.98
N TRP A 122 8.20 3.43 -9.24
CA TRP A 122 7.81 4.23 -10.40
C TRP A 122 6.63 3.59 -11.12
N LYS A 123 5.77 4.42 -11.71
CA LYS A 123 4.64 3.98 -12.53
C LYS A 123 4.73 4.54 -13.94
N VAL A 124 4.33 3.75 -14.92
CA VAL A 124 4.18 4.18 -16.32
C VAL A 124 2.79 3.77 -16.82
N ALA A 125 2.10 4.71 -17.47
CA ALA A 125 0.80 4.48 -18.08
C ALA A 125 0.92 3.62 -19.33
N ALA A 126 0.09 2.58 -19.42
CA ALA A 126 -0.04 1.78 -20.62
C ALA A 126 -1.33 2.17 -21.36
N ILE A 127 -1.15 2.71 -22.58
CA ILE A 127 -2.23 3.22 -23.43
C ILE A 127 -2.96 2.04 -24.11
N PRO A 128 -4.28 2.11 -24.33
CA PRO A 128 -5.02 1.13 -25.13
C PRO A 128 -4.38 0.96 -26.51
N ARG A 129 -4.37 -0.28 -27.03
CA ARG A 129 -4.03 -0.52 -28.44
C ARG A 129 -5.32 -0.38 -29.26
N GLU A 130 -5.20 0.22 -30.44
CA GLU A 130 -6.29 0.38 -31.43
C GLU A 130 -6.89 -0.97 -31.85
#